data_AF-A0ABD1NPD3-F1
#
_entry.id   AF-A0ABD1NPD3-F1
#
_cell.length_a   1.000
_cell.length_b   1.000
_cell.length_c   1.000
_cell.angle_alpha   90.00
_cell.angle_beta   90.00
_cell.angle_gamma   90.00
#
_symmetry.space_group_name_H-M   'P 1'
#
loop_
_entity.id
_entity.type
_entity.pdbx_description
1 polymer ?
#
loop_
_entity_poly.entity_id
_entity_poly.type
_entity_poly.pdbx_seq_one_letter_code
_entity_poly.pdbx_strand_id
1 'polypeptide(L)'
;MTSNTPSFTHSQSEEENLFKKHEIFKIEGRDKRGYTVLRVIGKYFPARLLSVDALKKYLEDEIFPSLGESPFSVVYVNTGVNRSDNFPGISALRSIYEAIPIKIKENLDSIYFLHPGFQSRLFLATFGRLVFPGPGGWYWKVRYVNRLEFLWENVRRKEIEIPEYVYEEEEEMEYRPPILDYGMESDHPRLYGAPILDCTISTYSMRGIA
;
A
#
# COMPACT_ATOMS: atom_id res chain seq x y z
N MET A 1 -26.48 -2.45 32.40
CA MET A 1 -25.79 -3.56 31.71
C MET A 1 -24.63 -2.95 30.93
N THR A 2 -23.45 -2.90 31.55
CA THR A 2 -22.23 -2.37 30.95
C THR A 2 -21.51 -3.51 30.25
N SER A 3 -21.48 -3.49 28.92
CA SER A 3 -20.71 -4.44 28.13
C SER A 3 -19.21 -4.15 28.29
N ASN A 4 -18.53 -4.99 29.06
CA ASN A 4 -17.07 -5.05 29.11
C ASN A 4 -16.56 -5.55 27.75
N THR A 5 -16.06 -4.63 26.93
CA THR A 5 -15.23 -4.97 25.77
C THR A 5 -13.84 -5.32 26.29
N PRO A 6 -13.32 -6.54 26.08
CA PRO A 6 -11.97 -6.88 26.50
C PRO A 6 -10.97 -6.11 25.61
N SER A 7 -10.30 -5.12 26.19
CA SER A 7 -9.12 -4.51 25.59
C SER A 7 -7.99 -5.55 25.62
N PHE A 8 -7.74 -6.21 24.50
CA PHE A 8 -6.53 -7.01 24.29
C PHE A 8 -5.31 -6.08 24.34
N THR A 9 -4.77 -5.93 25.54
CA THR A 9 -3.45 -5.34 25.76
C THR A 9 -2.46 -6.46 25.51
N HIS A 10 -2.00 -6.59 24.28
CA HIS A 10 -0.88 -7.49 23.99
C HIS A 10 0.37 -6.94 24.69
N SER A 11 1.19 -7.84 25.22
CA SER A 11 2.45 -7.45 25.83
C SER A 11 3.37 -6.89 24.74
N GLN A 12 4.18 -5.87 25.05
CA GLN A 12 5.06 -5.21 24.08
C GLN A 12 5.96 -6.20 23.30
N SER A 13 6.36 -7.31 23.92
CA SER A 13 7.14 -8.37 23.29
C SER A 13 6.35 -9.21 22.27
N GLU A 14 5.03 -9.34 22.42
CA GLU A 14 4.19 -10.05 21.43
C GLU A 14 4.00 -9.21 20.17
N GLU A 15 3.83 -7.89 20.32
CA GLU A 15 3.73 -6.95 19.20
C GLU A 15 5.05 -6.89 18.40
N GLU A 16 6.20 -6.82 19.08
CA GLU A 16 7.53 -6.88 18.45
C GLU A 16 7.76 -8.19 17.67
N ASN A 17 7.31 -9.32 18.24
CA ASN A 17 7.36 -10.62 17.55
C ASN A 17 6.46 -10.66 16.30
N LEU A 18 5.33 -9.93 16.27
CA LEU A 18 4.49 -9.86 15.08
C LEU A 18 5.20 -9.17 13.92
N PHE A 19 5.95 -8.09 14.17
CA PHE A 19 6.73 -7.39 13.13
C PHE A 19 7.81 -8.29 12.53
N LYS A 20 8.56 -8.98 13.39
CA LYS A 20 9.65 -9.89 12.96
C LYS A 20 9.08 -11.13 12.27
N LYS A 21 7.99 -11.69 12.77
CA LYS A 21 7.35 -12.88 12.20
C LYS A 21 6.74 -12.65 10.82
N HIS A 22 6.22 -11.46 10.56
CA HIS A 22 5.57 -11.14 9.27
C HIS A 22 6.49 -10.40 8.30
N GLU A 23 7.77 -10.20 8.67
CA GLU A 23 8.79 -9.52 7.87
C GLU A 23 8.29 -8.19 7.25
N ILE A 24 7.48 -7.45 8.02
CA ILE A 24 6.79 -6.24 7.56
C ILE A 24 7.81 -5.20 7.11
N PHE A 25 8.89 -5.06 7.86
CA PHE A 25 10.03 -4.20 7.56
C PHE A 25 11.25 -5.08 7.38
N LYS A 26 11.80 -5.12 6.17
CA LYS A 26 13.04 -5.85 5.87
C LYS A 26 13.98 -4.94 5.09
N ILE A 27 15.20 -4.78 5.58
CA ILE A 27 16.23 -4.02 4.89
C ILE A 27 16.98 -4.98 3.99
N GLU A 28 16.78 -4.87 2.68
CA GLU A 28 17.35 -5.80 1.71
C GLU A 28 17.76 -5.10 0.43
N GLY A 29 18.95 -5.46 -0.02
CA GLY A 29 19.48 -5.05 -1.30
C GLY A 29 19.79 -3.57 -1.44
N ARG A 30 20.19 -3.21 -2.66
CA ARG A 30 20.52 -1.85 -3.03
C ARG A 30 19.82 -1.41 -4.30
N ASP A 31 19.47 -0.14 -4.33
CA ASP A 31 19.04 0.59 -5.51
C ASP A 31 20.19 0.61 -6.54
N LYS A 32 19.91 0.89 -7.82
CA LYS A 32 20.96 1.07 -8.84
C LYS A 32 21.93 2.18 -8.47
N ARG A 33 21.49 3.17 -7.68
CA ARG A 33 22.32 4.25 -7.12
C ARG A 33 23.21 3.81 -5.95
N GLY A 34 23.07 2.57 -5.48
CA GLY A 34 23.84 2.01 -4.37
C GLY A 34 23.23 2.28 -2.99
N TYR A 35 22.05 2.87 -2.92
CA TYR A 35 21.34 3.15 -1.67
C TYR A 35 20.67 1.89 -1.14
N THR A 36 20.72 1.70 0.17
CA THR A 36 20.04 0.60 0.85
C THR A 36 18.53 0.69 0.61
N VAL A 37 17.87 -0.45 0.42
CA VAL A 37 16.42 -0.48 0.22
C VAL A 37 15.71 -1.07 1.43
N LEU A 38 14.73 -0.33 1.96
CA LEU A 38 13.81 -0.80 2.98
C LEU A 38 12.52 -1.29 2.32
N ARG A 39 12.26 -2.59 2.38
CA ARG A 39 11.01 -3.20 1.94
C ARG A 39 9.97 -3.11 3.06
N VAL A 40 8.79 -2.60 2.71
CA VAL A 40 7.64 -2.50 3.61
C VAL A 40 6.45 -3.22 3.00
N ILE A 41 5.93 -4.23 3.67
CA ILE A 41 4.75 -4.99 3.20
C ILE A 41 3.49 -4.51 3.91
N GLY A 42 2.60 -3.86 3.18
CA GLY A 42 1.36 -3.31 3.74
C GLY A 42 0.32 -4.39 4.12
N LYS A 43 0.29 -5.53 3.43
CA LYS A 43 -0.72 -6.59 3.60
C LYS A 43 -0.70 -7.21 5.01
N TYR A 44 0.47 -7.24 5.62
CA TYR A 44 0.68 -7.82 6.94
C TYR A 44 0.77 -6.77 8.03
N PHE A 45 0.27 -5.56 7.83
CA PHE A 45 0.30 -4.53 8.86
C PHE A 45 -0.97 -4.61 9.73
N PRO A 46 -0.96 -5.23 10.92
CA PRO A 46 -2.18 -5.39 11.69
C PRO A 46 -2.54 -4.08 12.42
N ALA A 47 -3.25 -3.18 11.73
CA ALA A 47 -3.61 -1.86 12.26
C ALA A 47 -4.52 -1.91 13.49
N ARG A 48 -5.25 -3.01 13.71
CA ARG A 48 -6.14 -3.18 14.87
C ARG A 48 -5.46 -3.75 16.11
N LEU A 49 -4.33 -4.43 15.92
CA LEU A 49 -3.65 -5.15 17.00
C LEU A 49 -2.41 -4.41 17.50
N LEU A 50 -1.95 -3.39 16.77
CA LEU A 50 -0.71 -2.70 17.08
C LEU A 50 -0.93 -1.33 17.65
N SER A 51 -0.23 -1.06 18.74
CA SER A 51 -0.11 0.28 19.27
C SER A 51 0.86 1.11 18.40
N VAL A 52 0.53 2.39 18.21
CA VAL A 52 1.41 3.33 17.50
C VAL A 52 2.77 3.44 18.18
N ASP A 53 2.80 3.31 19.50
CA ASP A 53 4.02 3.47 20.29
C ASP A 53 4.93 2.23 20.19
N ALA A 54 4.38 1.01 20.12
CA ALA A 54 5.19 -0.17 19.85
C ALA A 54 5.85 -0.11 18.46
N LEU A 55 5.12 0.38 17.45
CA LEU A 55 5.69 0.58 16.12
C LEU A 55 6.82 1.61 16.12
N LYS A 56 6.64 2.76 16.80
CA LYS A 56 7.70 3.77 16.92
C LYS A 56 8.96 3.17 17.54
N LYS A 57 8.80 2.45 18.65
CA LYS A 57 9.91 1.81 19.36
C LYS A 57 10.61 0.76 18.49
N TYR A 58 9.86 -0.09 17.77
CA TYR A 58 10.44 -1.04 16.83
C TYR A 58 11.25 -0.36 15.72
N LEU A 59 10.75 0.75 15.16
CA LEU A 59 11.48 1.51 14.14
C LEU A 59 12.77 2.12 14.72
N GLU A 60 12.74 2.63 15.95
CA GLU A 60 13.89 3.19 16.65
C GLU A 60 14.95 2.16 17.03
N ASP A 61 14.54 0.98 17.49
CA ASP A 61 15.44 -0.05 18.02
C ASP A 61 16.05 -0.91 16.90
N GLU A 62 15.29 -1.23 15.85
CA GLU A 62 15.71 -2.22 14.83
C GLU A 62 16.01 -1.58 13.47
N ILE A 63 15.18 -0.62 13.03
CA ILE A 63 15.24 -0.12 11.64
C ILE A 63 16.20 1.07 11.51
N PHE A 64 16.07 2.11 12.33
CA PHE A 64 16.92 3.30 12.22
C PHE A 64 18.42 3.00 12.43
N PRO A 65 18.84 2.14 13.39
CA PRO A 65 20.24 1.78 13.54
C PRO A 65 20.77 1.02 12.33
N SER A 66 19.94 0.18 11.71
CA SER A 66 20.30 -0.64 10.55
C SER A 66 20.39 0.15 9.24
N LEU A 67 19.64 1.25 9.10
CA LEU A 67 19.71 2.16 7.94
C LEU A 67 20.98 3.03 7.96
N GLY A 68 21.52 3.29 9.14
CA GLY A 68 22.72 4.10 9.33
C GLY A 68 22.55 5.55 8.85
N GLU A 69 23.67 6.21 8.55
CA GLU A 69 23.69 7.60 8.09
C GLU A 69 23.63 7.74 6.56
N SER A 70 23.56 6.63 5.82
CA SER A 70 23.53 6.65 4.36
C SER A 70 22.13 6.95 3.81
N PRO A 71 22.02 7.56 2.62
CA PRO A 71 20.74 7.67 1.92
C PRO A 71 20.14 6.29 1.61
N PHE A 72 18.82 6.19 1.70
CA PHE A 72 18.09 4.94 1.48
C PHE A 72 16.81 5.16 0.67
N SER A 73 16.35 4.11 0.00
CA SER A 73 15.08 4.08 -0.73
C SER A 73 14.10 3.17 0.00
N VAL A 74 12.79 3.44 -0.09
CA VAL A 74 11.75 2.60 0.50
C VAL A 74 10.91 1.98 -0.62
N VAL A 75 10.65 0.68 -0.55
CA VAL A 75 9.69 -0.01 -1.43
C VAL A 75 8.50 -0.42 -0.59
N TYR A 76 7.37 0.27 -0.79
CA TYR A 76 6.11 -0.03 -0.13
C TYR A 76 5.25 -0.92 -1.04
N VAL A 77 5.02 -2.16 -0.63
CA VAL A 77 4.20 -3.15 -1.34
C VAL A 77 2.76 -3.06 -0.84
N ASN A 78 1.85 -2.60 -1.70
CA ASN A 78 0.44 -2.42 -1.38
C ASN A 78 -0.48 -3.53 -1.93
N THR A 79 0.08 -4.56 -2.55
CA THR A 79 -0.70 -5.70 -3.06
C THR A 79 -1.45 -6.40 -1.93
N GLY A 80 -2.75 -6.66 -2.13
CA GLY A 80 -3.62 -7.29 -1.13
C GLY A 80 -3.96 -6.45 0.12
N VAL A 81 -3.63 -5.15 0.15
CA VAL A 81 -3.92 -4.29 1.31
C VAL A 81 -5.39 -3.95 1.41
N ASN A 82 -6.05 -4.44 2.47
CA ASN A 82 -7.40 -4.00 2.84
C ASN A 82 -7.34 -2.84 3.84
N ARG A 83 -8.00 -1.71 3.51
CA ARG A 83 -8.05 -0.51 4.34
C ARG A 83 -8.73 -0.76 5.69
N SER A 84 -9.73 -1.64 5.78
CA SER A 84 -10.45 -1.88 7.05
C SER A 84 -9.58 -2.52 8.13
N ASP A 85 -8.56 -3.27 7.72
CA ASP A 85 -7.78 -4.14 8.61
C ASP A 85 -6.34 -3.67 8.75
N ASN A 86 -5.79 -3.01 7.71
CA ASN A 86 -4.38 -2.63 7.65
C ASN A 86 -4.09 -1.13 7.76
N PHE A 87 -5.12 -0.27 7.81
CA PHE A 87 -4.92 1.18 7.88
C PHE A 87 -5.04 1.71 9.33
N PRO A 88 -3.95 2.19 9.96
CA PRO A 88 -3.97 2.63 11.36
C PRO A 88 -4.64 3.99 11.60
N GLY A 89 -5.06 4.69 10.55
CA GLY A 89 -5.65 6.02 10.67
C GLY A 89 -4.67 7.16 10.34
N ILE A 90 -5.22 8.34 10.05
CA ILE A 90 -4.44 9.53 9.67
C ILE A 90 -3.63 10.05 10.87
N SER A 91 -4.22 10.09 12.06
CA SER A 91 -3.56 10.56 13.28
C SER A 91 -2.39 9.64 13.67
N ALA A 92 -2.58 8.33 13.58
CA ALA A 92 -1.53 7.35 13.82
C ALA A 92 -0.37 7.51 12.84
N LEU A 93 -0.64 7.56 11.54
CA LEU A 93 0.40 7.78 10.53
C LEU A 93 1.16 9.09 10.73
N ARG A 94 0.44 10.16 11.07
CA ARG A 94 1.06 11.46 11.38
C ARG A 94 1.95 11.36 12.62
N SER A 95 1.49 10.70 13.68
CA SER A 95 2.27 10.52 14.91
C SER A 95 3.52 9.68 14.68
N ILE A 96 3.44 8.63 13.85
CA ILE A 96 4.59 7.84 13.42
C ILE A 96 5.56 8.74 12.66
N TYR A 97 5.09 9.46 11.63
CA TYR A 97 5.94 10.37 10.86
C TYR A 97 6.61 11.42 11.74
N GLU A 98 5.90 12.04 12.67
CA GLU A 98 6.45 13.05 13.58
C GLU A 98 7.55 12.47 14.49
N ALA A 99 7.42 11.22 14.95
CA ALA A 99 8.42 10.55 15.78
C ALA A 99 9.74 10.24 15.05
N ILE A 100 9.72 10.10 13.72
CA ILE A 100 10.93 9.76 12.96
C ILE A 100 11.95 10.92 13.05
N PRO A 101 13.21 10.65 13.43
CA PRO A 101 14.24 11.68 13.51
C PRO A 101 14.46 12.40 12.18
N ILE A 102 14.74 13.71 12.24
CA ILE A 102 14.96 14.55 11.05
C ILE A 102 16.06 13.98 10.15
N LYS A 103 17.14 13.46 10.74
CA LYS A 103 18.23 12.80 10.01
C LYS A 103 17.74 11.67 9.09
N ILE A 104 16.87 10.79 9.59
CA ILE A 104 16.31 9.68 8.81
C ILE A 104 15.37 10.21 7.72
N LYS A 105 14.58 11.25 8.01
CA LYS A 105 13.68 11.88 7.02
C LYS A 105 14.44 12.51 5.85
N GLU A 106 15.60 13.10 6.11
CA GLU A 106 16.48 13.71 5.12
C GLU A 106 17.20 12.65 4.27
N ASN A 107 17.65 11.56 4.90
CA ASN A 107 18.33 10.44 4.22
C ASN A 107 17.41 9.64 3.29
N LEU A 108 16.09 9.70 3.47
CA LEU A 108 15.16 9.05 2.55
C LEU A 108 15.25 9.71 1.17
N ASP A 109 15.65 8.99 0.13
CA ASP A 109 15.72 9.54 -1.22
C ASP A 109 14.38 9.42 -1.97
N SER A 110 13.88 8.19 -2.08
CA SER A 110 12.70 7.86 -2.87
C SER A 110 11.82 6.81 -2.18
N ILE A 111 10.50 6.92 -2.34
CA ILE A 111 9.52 5.93 -1.88
C ILE A 111 8.82 5.33 -3.11
N TYR A 112 9.16 4.10 -3.47
CA TYR A 112 8.50 3.34 -4.52
C TYR A 112 7.22 2.70 -3.95
N PHE A 113 6.07 3.22 -4.36
CA PHE A 113 4.77 2.69 -3.97
C PHE A 113 4.33 1.67 -5.03
N LEU A 114 4.54 0.38 -4.73
CA LEU A 114 4.22 -0.74 -5.61
C LEU A 114 2.76 -1.16 -5.47
N HIS A 115 2.10 -1.36 -6.62
CA HIS A 115 0.68 -1.73 -6.75
C HIS A 115 -0.26 -0.80 -5.97
N PRO A 116 -0.19 0.52 -6.19
CA PRO A 116 -1.07 1.47 -5.53
C PRO A 116 -2.52 1.25 -5.98
N GLY A 117 -3.36 0.77 -5.08
CA GLY A 117 -4.80 0.68 -5.32
C GLY A 117 -5.42 2.08 -5.46
N PHE A 118 -6.55 2.19 -6.17
CA PHE A 118 -7.24 3.46 -6.37
C PHE A 118 -7.51 4.20 -5.06
N GLN A 119 -7.93 3.47 -4.02
CA GLN A 119 -8.18 4.04 -2.69
C GLN A 119 -6.91 4.62 -2.04
N SER A 120 -5.77 3.96 -2.19
CA SER A 120 -4.49 4.42 -1.61
C SER A 120 -3.99 5.69 -2.29
N ARG A 121 -4.18 5.80 -3.62
CA ARG A 121 -3.87 7.02 -4.39
C ARG A 121 -4.77 8.17 -3.97
N LEU A 122 -6.07 7.94 -3.88
CA LEU A 122 -7.02 8.95 -3.43
C LEU A 122 -6.68 9.40 -2.01
N PHE A 123 -6.37 8.45 -1.11
CA PHE A 123 -5.93 8.75 0.24
C PHE A 123 -4.68 9.64 0.26
N LEU A 124 -3.62 9.30 -0.47
CA LEU A 124 -2.40 10.10 -0.53
C LEU A 124 -2.64 11.47 -1.18
N ALA A 125 -3.47 11.56 -2.21
CA ALA A 125 -3.84 12.82 -2.84
C ALA A 125 -4.60 13.75 -1.88
N THR A 126 -5.53 13.21 -1.08
CA THR A 126 -6.35 13.98 -0.14
C THR A 126 -5.61 14.30 1.16
N PHE A 127 -4.95 13.31 1.76
CA PHE A 127 -4.39 13.39 3.12
C PHE A 127 -2.86 13.38 3.16
N GLY A 128 -2.17 13.14 2.05
CA GLY A 128 -0.70 13.04 2.04
C GLY A 128 -0.01 14.28 2.59
N ARG A 129 -0.54 15.48 2.31
CA ARG A 129 -0.02 16.74 2.87
C ARG A 129 -0.23 16.89 4.38
N LEU A 130 -1.28 16.28 4.93
CA LEU A 130 -1.60 16.33 6.35
C LEU A 130 -0.84 15.26 7.14
N VAL A 131 -0.61 14.09 6.53
CA VAL A 131 0.13 12.98 7.15
C VAL A 131 1.63 13.22 7.11
N PHE A 132 2.14 13.79 6.01
CA PHE A 132 3.57 14.05 5.80
C PHE A 132 3.85 15.56 5.67
N PRO A 133 3.64 16.36 6.74
CA PRO A 133 3.87 17.79 6.70
C PRO A 133 5.36 18.13 6.56
N GLY A 134 5.65 19.25 5.88
CA GLY A 134 6.99 19.86 5.78
C GLY A 134 7.39 20.27 4.36
N PRO A 135 8.23 21.30 4.20
CA PRO A 135 8.86 21.61 2.93
C PRO A 135 9.78 20.44 2.56
N GLY A 136 9.55 19.83 1.41
CA GLY A 136 10.24 18.58 1.12
C GLY A 136 9.77 17.39 1.99
N GLY A 137 8.51 17.34 2.43
CA GLY A 137 7.93 16.17 3.12
C GLY A 137 7.79 14.91 2.27
N TRP A 138 7.79 13.71 2.86
CA TRP A 138 7.89 12.43 2.12
C TRP A 138 6.93 12.23 0.94
N TYR A 139 5.78 12.90 0.92
CA TYR A 139 4.82 12.85 -0.18
C TYR A 139 5.42 13.15 -1.57
N TRP A 140 6.33 14.12 -1.73
CA TRP A 140 6.94 14.39 -3.06
C TRP A 140 7.99 13.36 -3.45
N LYS A 141 8.51 12.58 -2.49
CA LYS A 141 9.44 11.46 -2.72
C LYS A 141 8.72 10.21 -3.20
N VAL A 142 7.38 10.18 -3.16
CA VAL A 142 6.57 9.04 -3.58
C VAL A 142 6.55 8.90 -5.11
N ARG A 143 6.94 7.72 -5.58
CA ARG A 143 6.91 7.27 -6.97
C ARG A 143 5.92 6.12 -7.08
N TYR A 144 4.84 6.30 -7.83
CA TYR A 144 3.85 5.25 -8.04
C TYR A 144 4.33 4.25 -9.08
N VAL A 145 4.37 2.97 -8.71
CA VAL A 145 4.86 1.88 -9.54
C VAL A 145 3.74 0.83 -9.66
N ASN A 146 3.17 0.72 -10.85
CA ASN A 146 2.00 -0.17 -11.08
C ASN A 146 2.39 -1.57 -11.50
N ARG A 147 3.62 -1.74 -11.98
CA ARG A 147 4.16 -3.02 -12.41
C ARG A 147 5.54 -3.23 -11.81
N LEU A 148 5.88 -4.46 -11.44
CA LEU A 148 7.20 -4.82 -10.95
C LEU A 148 8.32 -4.52 -11.95
N GLU A 149 8.04 -4.58 -13.25
CA GLU A 149 9.00 -4.23 -14.30
C GLU A 149 9.59 -2.83 -14.10
N PHE A 150 8.75 -1.83 -13.81
CA PHE A 150 9.19 -0.46 -13.56
C PHE A 150 9.93 -0.29 -12.22
N LEU A 151 9.68 -1.18 -11.26
CA LEU A 151 10.48 -1.23 -10.04
C LEU A 151 11.92 -1.65 -10.38
N TRP A 152 12.09 -2.65 -11.24
CA TRP A 152 13.41 -3.16 -11.66
C TRP A 152 14.22 -2.19 -12.55
N GLU A 153 13.57 -1.19 -13.13
CA GLU A 153 14.26 -0.08 -13.79
C GLU A 153 15.08 0.76 -12.81
N ASN A 154 14.64 0.85 -11.56
CA ASN A 154 15.31 1.62 -10.53
C ASN A 154 16.08 0.71 -9.56
N VAL A 155 15.51 -0.43 -9.20
CA VAL A 155 16.03 -1.31 -8.14
C VAL A 155 16.64 -2.59 -8.70
N ARG A 156 17.69 -3.12 -8.04
CA ARG A 156 18.39 -4.32 -8.50
C ARG A 156 17.61 -5.60 -8.17
N ARG A 157 17.08 -6.26 -9.20
CA ARG A 157 16.22 -7.47 -9.10
C ARG A 157 16.78 -8.63 -8.28
N LYS A 158 18.10 -8.83 -8.26
CA LYS A 158 18.74 -9.94 -7.53
C LYS A 158 19.05 -9.63 -6.07
N GLU A 159 18.89 -8.37 -5.67
CA GLU A 159 19.26 -7.94 -4.32
C GLU A 159 18.03 -7.74 -3.42
N ILE A 160 16.81 -7.70 -4.00
CA ILE A 160 15.56 -7.57 -3.24
C ILE A 160 14.70 -8.81 -3.44
N GLU A 161 14.36 -9.45 -2.33
CA GLU A 161 13.33 -10.48 -2.30
C GLU A 161 11.96 -9.77 -2.34
N ILE A 162 11.12 -10.11 -3.31
CA ILE A 162 9.71 -9.70 -3.29
C ILE A 162 8.91 -10.96 -3.00
N PRO A 163 7.98 -10.92 -2.03
CA PRO A 163 7.18 -12.09 -1.69
C PRO A 163 6.45 -12.67 -2.90
N GLU A 164 6.38 -14.01 -2.99
CA GLU A 164 5.79 -14.73 -4.13
C GLU A 164 4.34 -14.32 -4.42
N TYR A 165 3.54 -14.07 -3.38
CA TYR A 165 2.14 -13.64 -3.52
C TYR A 165 1.98 -12.35 -4.34
N VAL A 166 3.00 -11.48 -4.38
CA VAL A 166 2.95 -10.24 -5.16
C VAL A 166 2.97 -10.55 -6.65
N TYR A 167 3.74 -11.55 -7.07
CA TYR A 167 3.81 -11.99 -8.46
C TYR A 167 2.53 -12.72 -8.88
N GLU A 168 1.97 -13.55 -8.00
CA GLU A 168 0.69 -14.24 -8.25
C GLU A 168 -0.47 -13.25 -8.44
N GLU A 169 -0.56 -12.22 -7.59
CA GLU A 169 -1.58 -11.17 -7.72
C GLU A 169 -1.37 -10.32 -8.99
N GLU A 170 -0.13 -10.13 -9.43
CA GLU A 170 0.16 -9.44 -10.70
C GLU A 170 -0.22 -10.29 -11.92
N GLU A 171 0.06 -11.60 -11.89
CA GLU A 171 -0.33 -12.57 -12.93
C GLU A 171 -1.86 -12.67 -13.05
N GLU A 172 -2.59 -12.73 -11.92
CA GLU A 172 -4.05 -12.68 -11.92
C GLU A 172 -4.60 -11.35 -12.47
N MET A 173 -3.93 -10.23 -12.21
CA MET A 173 -4.32 -8.92 -12.74
C MET A 173 -4.09 -8.81 -14.24
N GLU A 174 -3.04 -9.45 -14.76
CA GLU A 174 -2.73 -9.55 -16.18
C GLU A 174 -3.69 -10.51 -16.92
N TYR A 175 -4.16 -11.56 -16.24
CA TYR A 175 -5.14 -12.51 -16.76
C TYR A 175 -6.59 -11.99 -16.77
N ARG A 176 -6.90 -10.94 -16.01
CA ARG A 176 -8.18 -10.24 -16.19
C ARG A 176 -8.06 -9.39 -17.45
N PRO A 177 -8.72 -9.75 -18.57
CA PRO A 177 -8.76 -8.86 -19.71
C PRO A 177 -9.26 -7.49 -19.22
N PRO A 178 -8.66 -6.37 -19.67
CA PRO A 178 -9.23 -5.08 -19.39
C PRO A 178 -10.69 -5.18 -19.78
N ILE A 179 -11.59 -4.80 -18.87
CA ILE A 179 -13.01 -4.68 -19.16
C ILE A 179 -13.09 -3.51 -20.16
N LEU A 180 -12.83 -3.81 -21.43
CA LEU A 180 -13.16 -2.97 -22.56
C LEU A 180 -14.68 -3.01 -22.67
N ASP A 181 -15.35 -2.37 -21.71
CA ASP A 181 -16.64 -1.77 -21.96
C ASP A 181 -16.37 -0.41 -22.61
N TYR A 182 -15.71 -0.45 -23.77
CA TYR A 182 -15.69 0.68 -24.67
C TYR A 182 -17.06 0.65 -25.32
N GLY A 183 -17.96 1.49 -24.80
CA GLY A 183 -19.25 1.77 -25.42
C GLY A 183 -19.07 2.18 -26.87
N MET A 184 -19.12 1.20 -27.76
CA MET A 184 -19.48 1.32 -29.16
C MET A 184 -20.40 0.12 -29.43
N GLU A 185 -21.68 0.28 -29.08
CA GLU A 185 -22.72 -0.48 -29.76
C GLU A 185 -22.57 -0.17 -31.25
N SER A 186 -21.89 -1.08 -31.93
CA SER A 186 -21.78 -1.08 -33.39
C SER A 186 -23.10 -1.66 -33.89
N ASP A 187 -23.80 -0.92 -34.75
CA ASP A 187 -24.99 -1.36 -35.48
C ASP A 187 -24.65 -2.54 -36.41
N HIS A 188 -24.42 -3.71 -35.83
CA HIS A 188 -24.16 -4.94 -36.56
C HIS A 188 -25.20 -5.99 -36.16
N PRO A 189 -25.94 -6.58 -37.13
CA PRO A 189 -26.94 -7.60 -36.86
C PRO A 189 -26.31 -8.81 -36.14
N ARG A 190 -26.77 -9.05 -34.91
CA ARG A 190 -26.35 -10.17 -34.07
C ARG A 190 -26.79 -11.51 -34.68
N LEU A 191 -25.87 -12.47 -34.81
CA LEU A 191 -26.17 -13.87 -35.09
C LEU A 191 -25.42 -14.76 -34.08
N TYR A 192 -26.18 -15.60 -33.36
CA TYR A 192 -25.80 -16.64 -32.38
C TYR A 192 -25.24 -16.12 -31.02
N GLY A 193 -25.69 -16.54 -29.83
CA GLY A 193 -26.67 -17.55 -29.39
C GLY A 193 -26.19 -18.24 -28.10
N ALA A 194 -26.63 -17.79 -26.91
CA ALA A 194 -26.76 -18.55 -25.65
C ALA A 194 -27.28 -17.64 -24.51
N PRO A 195 -28.09 -18.15 -23.54
CA PRO A 195 -28.94 -17.32 -22.69
C PRO A 195 -28.23 -16.84 -21.41
N ILE A 196 -28.32 -15.55 -21.11
CA ILE A 196 -27.97 -14.98 -19.81
C ILE A 196 -29.26 -14.85 -19.01
N LEU A 197 -29.28 -15.52 -17.85
CA LEU A 197 -30.37 -15.55 -16.88
C LEU A 197 -30.85 -14.15 -16.47
N ASP A 198 -32.17 -14.06 -16.35
CA ASP A 198 -32.96 -12.86 -16.11
C ASP A 198 -32.57 -12.10 -14.83
N CYS A 199 -32.30 -10.79 -14.97
CA CYS A 199 -32.45 -9.82 -13.89
C CYS A 199 -33.41 -8.73 -14.35
N THR A 200 -34.67 -8.86 -13.95
CA THR A 200 -35.74 -7.92 -14.24
C THR A 200 -35.51 -6.61 -13.48
N ILE A 201 -35.18 -5.51 -14.18
CA ILE A 201 -35.22 -4.16 -13.62
C ILE A 201 -36.05 -3.25 -14.52
N SER A 202 -37.30 -3.09 -14.09
CA SER A 202 -38.20 -1.93 -14.17
C SER A 202 -37.82 -0.78 -15.12
N THR A 203 -38.54 -0.66 -16.23
CA THR A 203 -38.51 0.52 -17.11
C THR A 203 -39.32 1.67 -16.48
N TYR A 204 -38.65 2.76 -16.11
CA TYR A 204 -39.34 4.04 -15.86
C TYR A 204 -39.42 4.84 -17.16
N SER A 205 -40.66 5.19 -17.54
CA SER A 205 -41.04 5.91 -18.75
C SER A 205 -40.84 7.42 -18.58
N MET A 206 -40.21 8.06 -19.56
CA MET A 206 -40.13 9.53 -19.65
C MET A 206 -40.96 10.00 -20.84
N ARG A 207 -42.13 10.59 -20.56
CA ARG A 207 -42.91 11.36 -21.54
C ARG A 207 -42.26 12.72 -21.74
N GLY A 208 -42.07 13.09 -23.01
CA GLY A 208 -41.54 14.38 -23.43
C GLY A 208 -42.49 15.55 -23.14
N ILE A 209 -41.88 16.73 -23.00
CA ILE A 209 -42.53 18.03 -23.00
C ILE A 209 -42.36 18.63 -24.41
N ALA A 210 -43.48 19.02 -25.01
CA ALA A 210 -43.56 19.92 -26.15
C ALA A 210 -43.87 21.34 -25.66
#